data_AF-A0A661SCP8-F1
#
_entry.id   AF-A0A661SCP8-F1
#
_cell.length_a   1.000
_cell.length_b   1.000
_cell.length_c   1.000
_cell.angle_alpha   90.00
_cell.angle_beta   90.00
_cell.angle_gamma   90.00
#
_symmetry.space_group_name_H-M   'P 1'
#
loop_
_entity.id
_entity.type
_entity.pdbx_description
1 polymer ?
#
loop_
_entity_poly.entity_id
_entity_poly.type
_entity_poly.pdbx_seq_one_letter_code
_entity_poly.pdbx_strand_id
1 'polypeptide(L)'
;MALISVICVAGVVGGSIWWRTGHNARDQQAPPRRPYTESVKRPPDIFEFARFIVLLPHDDNNACLLLSISVKVSNPKVYDEMSQKRARCRGAVYRVLDMAARAGYGQVAIDDSRVRQQILDSLNGVLATGTVDAVFITDFSAV
;
A
#
# COMPACT_ATOMS: atom_id res chain seq x y z
N MET A 1 13.68 -45.19 -54.68
CA MET A 1 13.54 -46.61 -54.28
C MET A 1 14.60 -46.91 -53.24
N ALA A 2 14.18 -47.01 -51.97
CA ALA A 2 14.84 -47.71 -50.84
C ALA A 2 16.27 -47.22 -50.45
N LEU A 3 16.80 -47.38 -49.23
CA LEU A 3 16.41 -48.20 -48.09
C LEU A 3 17.17 -47.60 -46.87
N ILE A 4 16.48 -47.50 -45.75
CA ILE A 4 17.01 -47.16 -44.42
C ILE A 4 18.00 -48.25 -43.99
N SER A 5 19.10 -47.90 -43.31
CA SER A 5 19.57 -48.77 -42.22
C SER A 5 20.45 -48.03 -41.21
N VAL A 6 19.95 -48.03 -39.97
CA VAL A 6 20.60 -47.60 -38.72
C VAL A 6 21.38 -48.80 -38.18
N ILE A 7 22.63 -48.61 -37.75
CA ILE A 7 23.28 -49.53 -36.81
C ILE A 7 24.06 -48.73 -35.76
N CYS A 8 23.61 -48.89 -34.51
CA CYS A 8 24.25 -48.45 -33.27
C CYS A 8 25.49 -49.29 -32.96
N VAL A 9 26.52 -48.70 -32.36
CA VAL A 9 27.48 -49.45 -31.52
C VAL A 9 27.73 -48.69 -30.23
N ALA A 10 27.44 -49.38 -29.13
CA ALA A 10 27.64 -48.99 -27.76
C ALA A 10 29.12 -49.02 -27.35
N GLY A 11 29.48 -48.20 -26.36
CA GLY A 11 30.75 -48.31 -25.63
C GLY A 11 30.55 -47.85 -24.18
N VAL A 12 30.30 -48.82 -23.30
CA VAL A 12 30.27 -48.69 -21.84
C VAL A 12 31.63 -49.10 -21.29
N VAL A 13 32.31 -48.23 -20.53
CA VAL A 13 33.33 -48.55 -19.51
C VAL A 13 33.40 -47.35 -18.55
N GLY A 14 33.26 -47.42 -17.23
CA GLY A 14 33.09 -48.53 -16.30
C GLY A 14 33.11 -48.04 -14.84
N GLY A 15 32.83 -48.97 -13.91
CA GLY A 15 33.07 -48.90 -12.45
C GLY A 15 32.00 -48.17 -11.64
N SER A 16 31.44 -48.67 -10.54
CA SER A 16 31.74 -49.84 -9.70
C SER A 16 30.50 -50.16 -8.84
N ILE A 17 30.23 -51.44 -8.64
CA ILE A 17 29.22 -51.99 -7.70
C ILE A 17 29.91 -52.22 -6.35
N TRP A 18 29.29 -51.85 -5.22
CA TRP A 18 29.11 -52.64 -3.97
C TRP A 18 28.67 -51.73 -2.80
N TRP A 19 27.75 -52.05 -1.87
CA TRP A 19 26.76 -53.12 -1.66
C TRP A 19 25.79 -52.65 -0.52
N ARG A 20 24.54 -53.12 -0.55
CA ARG A 20 23.57 -53.39 0.55
C ARG A 20 23.12 -52.31 1.56
N THR A 21 21.87 -51.87 1.32
CA THR A 21 20.67 -52.06 2.18
C THR A 21 20.75 -51.74 3.68
N GLY A 22 20.12 -50.62 4.06
CA GLY A 22 19.51 -50.36 5.37
C GLY A 22 18.20 -49.60 5.17
N HIS A 23 17.10 -50.17 5.65
CA HIS A 23 15.74 -49.67 5.51
C HIS A 23 15.46 -48.38 6.31
N ASN A 24 14.48 -47.61 5.80
CA ASN A 24 13.64 -46.60 6.47
C ASN A 24 14.19 -45.16 6.59
N ALA A 25 13.91 -44.36 5.58
CA ALA A 25 13.37 -43.01 5.78
C ALA A 25 12.44 -42.68 4.60
N ARG A 26 11.13 -42.70 4.86
CA ARG A 26 10.16 -42.03 3.99
C ARG A 26 10.41 -40.54 4.14
N ASP A 27 11.25 -39.97 3.29
CA ASP A 27 11.17 -38.53 3.04
C ASP A 27 9.95 -38.30 2.15
N GLN A 28 8.80 -38.16 2.81
CA GLN A 28 7.67 -37.43 2.25
C GLN A 28 8.17 -36.04 1.87
N GLN A 29 8.51 -35.86 0.59
CA GLN A 29 8.60 -34.53 0.00
C GLN A 29 7.26 -33.84 0.22
N ALA A 30 7.22 -32.97 1.23
CA ALA A 30 6.11 -32.07 1.44
C ALA A 30 5.95 -31.24 0.16
N PRO A 31 4.73 -31.08 -0.38
CA PRO A 31 4.52 -30.30 -1.58
C PRO A 31 5.04 -28.87 -1.34
N PRO A 32 5.62 -28.22 -2.36
CA PRO A 32 6.14 -26.87 -2.21
C PRO A 32 5.01 -25.96 -1.69
N ARG A 33 5.24 -25.37 -0.51
CA ARG A 33 4.36 -24.33 0.03
C ARG A 33 4.32 -23.21 -0.98
N ARG A 34 3.25 -23.16 -1.78
CA ARG A 34 2.90 -21.93 -2.50
C ARG A 34 2.77 -20.85 -1.43
N PRO A 35 3.46 -19.71 -1.51
CA PRO A 35 3.10 -18.59 -0.66
C PRO A 35 1.63 -18.32 -0.93
N TYR A 36 0.80 -18.52 0.09
CA TYR A 36 -0.60 -18.13 0.06
C TYR A 36 -0.59 -16.63 -0.11
N THR A 37 -0.66 -16.18 -1.36
CA THR A 37 -0.94 -14.79 -1.65
C THR A 37 -2.44 -14.70 -1.46
N GLU A 38 -2.85 -14.44 -0.23
CA GLU A 38 -4.19 -13.96 0.03
C GLU A 38 -4.28 -12.62 -0.70
N SER A 39 -4.70 -12.63 -1.97
CA SER A 39 -5.25 -11.43 -2.57
C SER A 39 -6.59 -11.23 -1.86
N VAL A 40 -6.54 -10.65 -0.67
CA VAL A 40 -7.71 -10.04 -0.05
C VAL A 40 -8.10 -8.93 -1.00
N LYS A 41 -8.93 -9.26 -2.00
CA LYS A 41 -9.56 -8.31 -2.91
C LYS A 41 -10.70 -7.64 -2.14
N ARG A 42 -10.39 -7.07 -0.97
CA ARG A 42 -11.24 -6.03 -0.40
C ARG A 42 -10.90 -4.78 -1.19
N PRO A 43 -11.88 -4.13 -1.84
CA PRO A 43 -11.70 -2.73 -2.16
C PRO A 43 -11.31 -2.07 -0.83
N PRO A 44 -10.20 -1.34 -0.75
CA PRO A 44 -9.93 -0.62 0.46
C PRO A 44 -10.88 0.57 0.41
N ASP A 45 -12.08 0.36 0.96
CA ASP A 45 -13.10 1.39 1.11
C ASP A 45 -12.54 2.57 1.92
N ILE A 46 -11.39 2.39 2.59
CA ILE A 46 -10.63 3.42 3.27
C ILE A 46 -9.21 3.50 2.70
N PHE A 47 -8.85 4.70 2.25
CA PHE A 47 -7.50 5.10 1.91
C PHE A 47 -6.87 5.84 3.10
N GLU A 48 -5.75 5.32 3.59
CA GLU A 48 -5.03 5.91 4.72
C GLU A 48 -3.80 6.69 4.27
N PHE A 49 -3.67 7.91 4.79
CA PHE A 49 -2.44 8.68 4.69
C PHE A 49 -1.54 8.40 5.89
N ALA A 50 -0.22 8.51 5.66
CA ALA A 50 0.70 8.65 6.78
C ALA A 50 0.34 9.93 7.56
N ARG A 51 0.63 9.94 8.87
CA ARG A 51 0.38 11.10 9.74
C ARG A 51 0.96 12.40 9.14
N PHE A 52 0.21 13.48 9.25
CA PHE A 52 0.62 14.82 8.85
C PHE A 52 1.21 15.55 10.06
N ILE A 53 2.25 16.34 9.81
CA ILE A 53 2.89 17.19 10.82
C ILE A 53 2.94 18.59 10.23
N VAL A 54 2.31 19.55 10.89
CA VAL A 54 2.23 20.95 10.44
C VAL A 54 2.68 21.86 11.57
N LEU A 55 3.64 22.74 11.30
CA LEU A 55 4.12 23.70 12.30
C LEU A 55 3.07 24.80 12.52
N LEU A 56 2.86 25.16 13.78
CA LEU A 56 1.94 26.23 14.14
C LEU A 56 2.68 27.58 14.06
N PRO A 57 2.22 28.53 13.21
CA PRO A 57 2.98 29.75 12.92
C PRO A 57 3.03 30.78 14.05
N HIS A 58 2.24 30.59 15.11
CA HIS A 58 2.15 31.50 16.25
C HIS A 58 2.71 30.90 17.54
N ASP A 59 3.53 29.85 17.44
CA ASP A 59 4.14 29.21 18.59
C ASP A 59 5.68 29.30 18.55
N ASP A 60 6.26 30.01 19.51
CA ASP A 60 7.70 30.22 19.61
C ASP A 60 8.47 28.94 19.98
N ASN A 61 7.79 27.89 20.47
CA ASN A 61 8.39 26.62 20.84
C ASN A 61 8.39 25.59 19.69
N ASN A 62 8.05 26.00 18.46
CA ASN A 62 7.85 25.09 17.32
C ASN A 62 6.75 24.06 17.56
N ALA A 63 5.67 24.44 18.26
CA ALA A 63 4.55 23.53 18.43
C ALA A 63 4.03 23.07 17.06
N CYS A 64 3.59 21.81 17.03
CA CYS A 64 3.15 21.17 15.81
C CYS A 64 1.81 20.49 15.98
N LEU A 65 1.04 20.53 14.90
CA LEU A 65 -0.19 19.79 14.76
C LEU A 65 0.14 18.43 14.14
N LEU A 66 -0.15 17.36 14.89
CA LEU A 66 -0.13 16.00 14.40
C LEU A 66 -1.55 15.56 14.05
N LEU A 67 -1.75 15.14 12.81
CA LEU A 67 -3.06 14.78 12.30
C LEU A 67 -3.02 13.46 11.52
N SER A 68 -3.93 12.54 11.85
CA SER A 68 -4.18 11.34 11.04
C SER A 68 -5.50 11.49 10.29
N ILE A 69 -5.49 11.18 8.99
CA ILE A 69 -6.65 11.29 8.13
C ILE A 69 -6.87 9.98 7.39
N SER A 70 -8.12 9.53 7.39
CA SER A 70 -8.60 8.39 6.62
C SER A 70 -9.68 8.87 5.65
N VAL A 71 -9.63 8.40 4.41
CA VAL A 71 -10.53 8.84 3.34
C VAL A 71 -11.37 7.67 2.88
N LYS A 72 -12.69 7.82 2.88
CA LYS A 72 -13.60 6.82 2.32
C LYS A 72 -13.62 6.92 0.80
N VAL A 73 -13.39 5.79 0.14
CA VAL A 73 -13.33 5.69 -1.32
C VAL A 73 -14.04 4.41 -1.77
N SER A 74 -15.27 4.55 -2.23
CA SER A 74 -16.08 3.43 -2.72
C SER A 74 -15.75 3.06 -4.17
N ASN A 75 -15.14 3.98 -4.93
CA ASN A 75 -14.78 3.74 -6.33
C ASN A 75 -13.32 3.24 -6.43
N PRO A 76 -13.08 2.00 -6.91
CA PRO A 76 -11.73 1.44 -7.00
C PRO A 76 -10.81 2.24 -7.93
N LYS A 77 -11.34 2.89 -8.97
CA LYS A 77 -10.54 3.75 -9.86
C LYS A 77 -9.99 4.98 -9.13
N VAL A 78 -10.80 5.55 -8.24
CA VAL A 78 -10.40 6.69 -7.41
C VAL A 78 -9.35 6.23 -6.40
N TYR A 79 -9.51 5.04 -5.82
CA TYR A 79 -8.52 4.46 -4.92
C TYR A 79 -7.17 4.28 -5.61
N ASP A 80 -7.17 3.66 -6.79
CA ASP A 80 -5.96 3.43 -7.58
C ASP A 80 -5.31 4.76 -8.00
N GLU A 81 -6.10 5.74 -8.41
CA GLU A 81 -5.61 7.08 -8.75
C GLU A 81 -4.99 7.78 -7.53
N MET A 82 -5.64 7.73 -6.37
CA MET A 82 -5.10 8.26 -5.10
C MET A 82 -3.80 7.57 -4.71
N SER A 83 -3.69 6.25 -4.95
CA SER A 83 -2.47 5.49 -4.70
C SER A 83 -1.34 5.92 -5.63
N GLN A 84 -1.61 6.08 -6.93
CA GLN A 84 -0.63 6.53 -7.93
C GLN A 84 -0.21 7.99 -7.71
N LYS A 85 -1.16 8.86 -7.34
CA LYS A 85 -0.96 10.29 -7.11
C LYS A 85 -0.78 10.62 -5.63
N ARG A 86 -0.36 9.66 -4.80
CA ARG A 86 -0.30 9.78 -3.33
C ARG A 86 0.40 11.05 -2.85
N ALA A 87 1.55 11.39 -3.45
CA ALA A 87 2.28 12.61 -3.11
C ALA A 87 1.50 13.89 -3.43
N ARG A 88 0.80 13.93 -4.57
CA ARG A 88 -0.01 15.08 -5.00
C ARG A 88 -1.25 15.25 -4.12
N CYS A 89 -1.95 14.15 -3.83
CA CYS A 89 -3.06 14.15 -2.88
C CYS A 89 -2.60 14.59 -1.49
N ARG A 90 -1.46 14.08 -1.01
CA ARG A 90 -0.85 14.50 0.25
C ARG A 90 -0.51 15.99 0.27
N GLY A 91 0.04 16.53 -0.81
CA GLY A 91 0.31 17.96 -0.96
C GLY A 91 -0.96 18.83 -0.93
N ALA A 92 -2.05 18.36 -1.54
CA ALA A 92 -3.35 19.02 -1.47
C ALA A 92 -3.89 19.10 -0.04
N VAL A 93 -3.78 18.01 0.72
CA VAL A 93 -4.13 18.00 2.15
C VAL A 93 -3.25 18.96 2.94
N TYR A 94 -1.92 18.94 2.73
CA TYR A 94 -1.00 19.85 3.42
C TYR A 94 -1.33 21.32 3.19
N ARG A 95 -1.71 21.70 1.97
CA ARG A 95 -2.10 23.08 1.67
C ARG A 95 -3.31 23.52 2.50
N VAL A 96 -4.30 22.65 2.65
CA VAL A 96 -5.49 22.93 3.48
C VAL A 96 -5.08 23.04 4.95
N LEU A 97 -4.25 22.12 5.45
CA LEU A 97 -3.80 22.14 6.84
C LEU A 97 -2.91 23.35 7.16
N ASP A 98 -2.02 23.78 6.26
CA ASP A 98 -1.21 25.00 6.42
C ASP A 98 -2.09 26.26 6.48
N MET A 99 -3.06 26.37 5.57
CA MET A 99 -4.04 27.47 5.60
C MET A 99 -4.87 27.46 6.89
N ALA A 100 -5.30 26.28 7.34
CA ALA A 100 -6.05 26.12 8.57
C ALA A 100 -5.20 26.49 9.80
N ALA A 101 -3.95 26.00 9.88
CA ALA A 101 -3.02 26.31 10.96
C ALA A 101 -2.76 27.82 11.07
N ARG A 102 -2.56 28.51 9.93
CA ARG A 102 -2.43 29.98 9.88
C ARG A 102 -3.70 30.71 10.31
N ALA A 103 -4.88 30.12 10.11
CA ALA A 103 -6.13 30.66 10.59
C ALA A 103 -6.38 30.39 12.08
N GLY A 104 -5.50 29.63 12.75
CA GLY A 104 -5.61 29.26 14.16
C GLY A 104 -6.14 27.85 14.41
N TYR A 105 -6.16 26.96 13.40
CA TYR A 105 -6.61 25.57 13.59
C TYR A 105 -5.70 24.85 14.59
N GLY A 106 -6.30 24.33 15.66
CA GLY A 106 -5.61 23.69 16.78
C GLY A 106 -5.11 24.62 17.88
N GLN A 107 -5.25 25.94 17.71
CA GLN A 107 -5.04 26.94 18.76
C GLN A 107 -6.36 27.62 19.17
N VAL A 108 -7.26 27.79 18.21
CA VAL A 108 -8.61 28.35 18.34
C VAL A 108 -9.60 27.23 18.00
N ALA A 109 -10.81 27.29 18.58
CA ALA A 109 -11.91 26.39 18.25
C ALA A 109 -12.40 26.64 16.81
N ILE A 110 -11.62 26.19 15.83
CA ILE A 110 -12.02 26.09 14.43
C ILE A 110 -12.72 24.75 14.24
N ASP A 111 -13.86 24.80 13.57
CA ASP A 111 -14.69 23.63 13.32
C ASP A 111 -13.99 22.62 12.39
N ASP A 112 -13.76 21.41 12.91
CA ASP A 112 -13.26 20.25 12.17
C ASP A 112 -14.11 19.92 10.94
N SER A 113 -15.41 20.25 10.95
CA SER A 113 -16.28 20.06 9.78
C SER A 113 -15.81 20.88 8.58
N ARG A 114 -15.37 22.11 8.80
CA ARG A 114 -14.89 23.01 7.75
C ARG A 114 -13.57 22.51 7.16
N VAL A 115 -12.64 22.09 8.02
CA VAL A 115 -11.35 21.55 7.57
C VAL A 115 -11.55 20.24 6.80
N ARG A 116 -12.43 19.34 7.29
CA ARG A 116 -12.78 18.12 6.57
C ARG A 116 -13.37 18.40 5.18
N GLN A 117 -14.29 19.36 5.08
CA GLN A 117 -14.88 19.72 3.79
C GLN A 117 -13.83 20.29 2.83
N GLN A 118 -12.95 21.17 3.31
CA GLN A 118 -11.86 21.72 2.49
C GLN A 118 -10.87 20.64 2.02
N ILE A 119 -10.57 19.65 2.87
CA ILE A 119 -9.74 18.50 2.47
C ILE A 119 -10.45 17.69 1.39
N LEU A 120 -11.74 17.40 1.56
CA LEU A 120 -12.54 16.66 0.59
C LEU A 120 -12.56 17.37 -0.77
N ASP A 121 -12.86 18.67 -0.78
CA ASP A 121 -12.89 19.48 -2.00
C ASP A 121 -11.51 19.54 -2.66
N SER A 122 -10.44 19.69 -1.87
CA SER A 122 -9.09 19.75 -2.41
C SER A 122 -8.60 18.40 -2.94
N LEU A 123 -9.03 17.28 -2.38
CA LEU A 123 -8.76 15.95 -2.93
C LEU A 123 -9.53 15.75 -4.24
N ASN A 124 -10.81 16.09 -4.27
CA ASN A 124 -11.65 15.98 -5.46
C ASN A 124 -11.17 16.89 -6.61
N GLY A 125 -10.59 18.05 -6.30
CA GLY A 125 -9.97 18.90 -7.32
C GLY A 125 -8.69 18.34 -7.95
N VAL A 126 -8.06 17.33 -7.33
CA VAL A 126 -6.85 16.67 -7.84
C VAL A 126 -7.16 15.42 -8.66
N LEU A 127 -8.30 14.79 -8.37
CA LEU A 127 -8.72 13.51 -8.94
C LEU A 127 -9.48 13.74 -10.25
N ALA A 128 -9.20 12.91 -11.25
CA ALA A 128 -9.85 12.98 -12.55
C ALA A 128 -10.86 11.84 -12.75
N THR A 129 -10.69 10.72 -12.04
CA THR A 129 -11.48 9.50 -12.25
C THR A 129 -12.76 9.42 -11.40
N GLY A 130 -12.98 10.41 -10.53
CA GLY A 130 -14.14 10.50 -9.66
C GLY A 130 -13.85 11.29 -8.40
N THR A 131 -14.71 11.14 -7.40
CA THR A 131 -14.63 11.83 -6.11
C THR A 131 -14.45 10.85 -4.96
N VAL A 132 -13.85 11.32 -3.88
CA VAL A 132 -13.86 10.66 -2.57
C VAL A 132 -15.21 10.86 -1.89
N ASP A 133 -15.62 9.91 -1.05
CA ASP A 133 -16.95 9.94 -0.42
C ASP A 133 -16.95 10.77 0.86
N ALA A 134 -15.91 10.61 1.68
CA ALA A 134 -15.81 11.25 2.99
C ALA A 134 -14.36 11.33 3.47
N VAL A 135 -14.09 12.28 4.35
CA VAL A 135 -12.80 12.45 5.03
C VAL A 135 -13.03 12.39 6.53
N PHE A 136 -12.27 11.54 7.21
CA PHE A 136 -12.29 11.37 8.65
C PHE A 136 -10.96 11.81 9.24
N ILE A 137 -11.02 12.68 10.23
CA ILE A 137 -9.89 12.98 11.10
C ILE A 137 -9.94 11.94 12.21
N THR A 138 -8.91 11.10 12.31
CA THR A 138 -8.91 9.92 13.20
C THR A 138 -8.05 10.11 14.44
N ASP A 139 -7.10 11.04 14.39
CA ASP A 139 -6.22 11.39 15.51
C ASP A 139 -5.82 12.86 15.36
N PHE A 140 -5.92 13.60 16.46
CA PHE A 140 -5.63 15.03 16.55
C PHE A 140 -4.86 15.27 17.84
N SER A 141 -3.63 15.74 17.73
CA SER A 141 -2.83 16.21 18.87
C SER A 141 -2.04 17.46 18.50
N ALA A 142 -2.10 18.46 19.38
CA ALA A 142 -1.20 19.59 19.38
C ALA A 142 -0.10 19.30 20.40
N VAL A 143 1.16 19.35 19.97
CA VAL A 143 2.35 19.04 20.79
C VAL A 143 3.33 20.19 20.72
#